data_AF-A0A6F9B3W6-F1
#
_entry.id   AF-A0A6F9B3W6-F1
#
_cell.length_a   1.000
_cell.length_b   1.000
_cell.length_c   1.000
_cell.angle_alpha   90.00
_cell.angle_beta   90.00
_cell.angle_gamma   90.00
#
_symmetry.space_group_name_H-M   'P 1'
#
loop_
_entity.id
_entity.type
_entity.pdbx_description
1 polymer ?
#
loop_
_entity_poly.entity_id
_entity_poly.type
_entity_poly.pdbx_seq_one_letter_code
_entity_poly.pdbx_strand_id
1 'polypeptide(L)'
;MMKEELETANRPDNTAFTQQRLPAWQPMLSAGIVIPGFVLIGLAFIGIGVALFIASQNITVLERDYTGVETVSDCYKCSNPSVKNCTCKLDFSLSNLFEGPVFFYYGLSNYFQSQRAYGASKDEYQLSGDLDYFKTPNSACSPYQYDANNNPIVPCGSLANSMFNDTFKLYQMVNGTNKLVPFDGKGIAWWTDYNIKYRNPSVTPLKNAFNGTVKPPFWSKPAYELDTSDPSNNGFVNQDFLVWMRRAALPDFRKLYRRITEGDYASGLPAGNYSLEIAYNYPVLSFGGRKKVVFSNVSWMGGKNQFLGIAYLVVGSLCVVMSMVMLIVYAKFKFPEDDK
;
A
#
# COMPACT_ATOMS: atom_id res chain seq x y z
N MET A 1 20.51 -66.61 -15.77
CA MET A 1 19.89 -67.57 -14.85
C MET A 1 19.52 -66.79 -13.58
N MET A 2 18.27 -66.32 -13.49
CA MET A 2 17.77 -65.59 -12.32
C MET A 2 17.43 -66.64 -11.27
N LYS A 3 18.07 -66.58 -10.11
CA LYS A 3 17.78 -67.49 -8.99
C LYS A 3 16.49 -66.98 -8.34
N GLU A 4 15.39 -67.71 -8.47
CA GLU A 4 14.18 -67.46 -7.67
C GLU A 4 14.53 -67.76 -6.20
N GLU A 5 14.57 -66.71 -5.37
CA GLU A 5 14.73 -66.84 -3.92
C GLU A 5 13.37 -67.17 -3.29
N LEU A 6 13.33 -68.19 -2.41
CA LEU A 6 12.16 -68.54 -1.61
C LEU A 6 11.74 -67.35 -0.71
N GLU A 7 10.52 -66.85 -0.85
CA GLU A 7 9.95 -65.85 0.07
C GLU A 7 9.65 -66.49 1.44
N THR A 8 10.28 -66.00 2.50
CA THR A 8 10.00 -66.39 3.89
C THR A 8 9.02 -65.39 4.52
N ALA A 9 7.99 -65.88 5.23
CA ALA A 9 6.83 -65.10 5.70
C ALA A 9 7.15 -63.88 6.61
N ASN A 10 8.37 -63.81 7.17
CA ASN A 10 8.82 -62.73 8.05
C ASN A 10 9.97 -61.91 7.44
N ARG A 11 10.29 -62.06 6.15
CA ARG A 11 11.35 -61.28 5.50
C ARG A 11 10.81 -59.89 5.18
N PRO A 12 11.45 -58.81 5.66
CA PRO A 12 11.05 -57.47 5.30
C PRO A 12 11.22 -57.23 3.80
N ASP A 13 10.33 -56.43 3.22
CA ASP A 13 10.40 -56.00 1.82
C ASP A 13 11.77 -55.43 1.49
N ASN A 14 12.40 -55.90 0.41
CA ASN A 14 13.74 -55.49 -0.02
C ASN A 14 13.68 -54.34 -1.05
N THR A 15 12.83 -53.35 -0.84
CA THR A 15 12.76 -52.16 -1.70
C THR A 15 13.75 -51.09 -1.25
N ALA A 16 14.14 -50.16 -2.14
CA ALA A 16 15.05 -49.07 -1.79
C ALA A 16 14.49 -48.15 -0.69
N PHE A 17 13.17 -48.02 -0.62
CA PHE A 17 12.46 -47.25 0.41
C PHE A 17 12.49 -47.96 1.77
N THR A 18 12.06 -49.22 1.82
CA THR A 18 11.98 -50.00 3.08
C THR A 18 13.35 -50.31 3.67
N GLN A 19 14.39 -50.38 2.84
CA GLN A 19 15.78 -50.58 3.25
C GLN A 19 16.57 -49.27 3.42
N GLN A 20 15.91 -48.11 3.34
CA GLN A 20 16.51 -46.78 3.53
C GLN A 20 17.75 -46.50 2.65
N ARG A 21 17.77 -47.03 1.44
CA ARG A 21 18.87 -46.91 0.46
C ARG A 21 18.45 -46.10 -0.77
N LEU A 22 17.52 -45.16 -0.59
CA LEU A 22 17.14 -44.25 -1.65
C LEU A 22 18.36 -43.44 -2.13
N PRO A 23 18.50 -43.19 -3.44
CA PRO A 23 19.52 -42.30 -3.93
C PRO A 23 19.30 -40.91 -3.32
N ALA A 24 20.28 -40.44 -2.55
CA ALA A 24 20.22 -39.16 -1.86
C ALA A 24 21.46 -38.34 -2.19
N TRP A 25 21.27 -37.03 -2.35
CA TRP A 25 22.38 -36.08 -2.43
C TRP A 25 22.78 -35.69 -1.01
N GLN A 26 24.04 -35.94 -0.65
CA GLN A 26 24.59 -35.65 0.68
C GLN A 26 25.69 -34.58 0.56
N PRO A 27 25.33 -33.28 0.49
CA PRO A 27 26.32 -32.23 0.37
C PRO A 27 27.18 -32.12 1.63
N MET A 28 28.47 -32.39 1.50
CA MET A 28 29.44 -32.09 2.55
C MET A 28 29.91 -30.64 2.41
N LEU A 29 29.45 -29.78 3.33
CA LEU A 29 29.78 -28.36 3.39
C LEU A 29 31.23 -28.17 3.85
N SER A 30 32.17 -28.36 2.93
CA SER A 30 33.59 -28.12 3.17
C SER A 30 33.96 -26.64 3.00
N ALA A 31 35.06 -26.21 3.65
CA ALA A 31 35.56 -24.85 3.55
C ALA A 31 35.82 -24.41 2.09
N GLY A 32 36.26 -25.33 1.22
CA GLY A 32 36.50 -25.05 -0.20
C GLY A 32 35.24 -24.72 -1.01
N ILE A 33 34.05 -25.08 -0.50
CA ILE A 33 32.76 -24.75 -1.13
C ILE A 33 32.14 -23.53 -0.44
N VAL A 34 32.15 -23.52 0.89
CA VAL A 34 31.46 -22.49 1.68
C VAL A 34 32.13 -21.12 1.55
N ILE A 35 33.46 -21.03 1.63
CA ILE A 35 34.18 -19.75 1.61
C ILE A 35 33.93 -19.00 0.29
N PRO A 36 34.15 -19.60 -0.91
CA PRO A 36 33.82 -18.94 -2.17
C PRO A 36 32.33 -18.60 -2.30
N GLY A 37 31.45 -19.49 -1.82
CA GLY A 37 30.01 -19.25 -1.82
C GLY A 37 29.62 -17.98 -1.06
N PHE A 38 30.16 -17.79 0.16
CA PHE A 38 29.94 -16.59 0.96
C PHE A 38 30.50 -15.32 0.30
N VAL A 39 31.67 -15.39 -0.36
CA VAL A 39 32.20 -14.24 -1.12
C VAL A 39 31.29 -13.88 -2.28
N LEU A 40 30.88 -14.86 -3.08
CA LEU A 40 30.03 -14.63 -4.26
C LEU A 40 28.67 -14.04 -3.88
N ILE A 41 28.01 -14.62 -2.87
CA ILE A 41 26.74 -14.10 -2.36
C ILE A 41 26.94 -12.70 -1.78
N GLY A 42 28.01 -12.47 -1.02
CA GLY A 42 28.33 -11.17 -0.43
C GLY A 42 28.51 -10.07 -1.48
N LEU A 43 29.32 -10.34 -2.52
CA LEU A 43 29.55 -9.39 -3.62
C LEU A 43 28.27 -9.13 -4.43
N ALA A 44 27.47 -10.17 -4.69
CA ALA A 44 26.19 -10.02 -5.38
C ALA A 44 25.21 -9.15 -4.56
N PHE A 45 25.13 -9.37 -3.25
CA PHE A 45 24.26 -8.59 -2.35
C PHE A 45 24.73 -7.14 -2.23
N ILE A 46 26.04 -6.89 -2.21
CA ILE A 46 26.58 -5.52 -2.24
C ILE A 46 26.18 -4.83 -3.55
N GLY A 47 26.39 -5.49 -4.70
CA GLY A 47 26.00 -4.94 -6.01
C GLY A 47 24.52 -4.60 -6.12
N ILE A 48 23.65 -5.52 -5.69
CA ILE A 48 22.20 -5.29 -5.62
C ILE A 48 21.89 -4.15 -4.63
N GLY A 49 22.48 -4.17 -3.44
CA GLY A 49 22.27 -3.16 -2.40
C GLY A 49 22.60 -1.75 -2.87
N VAL A 50 23.73 -1.56 -3.56
CA VAL A 50 24.11 -0.26 -4.17
C VAL A 50 23.07 0.17 -5.21
N ALA A 51 22.67 -0.71 -6.12
CA ALA A 51 21.69 -0.39 -7.16
C ALA A 51 20.34 0.03 -6.57
N LEU A 52 19.83 -0.71 -5.57
CA LEU A 52 18.58 -0.39 -4.88
C LEU A 52 18.68 0.93 -4.09
N PHE A 53 19.83 1.19 -3.46
CA PHE A 53 20.06 2.41 -2.70
C PHE A 53 20.06 3.65 -3.60
N ILE A 54 20.75 3.60 -4.74
CA ILE A 54 20.77 4.70 -5.73
C ILE A 54 19.37 4.92 -6.31
N ALA A 55 18.69 3.85 -6.73
CA ALA A 55 17.33 3.94 -7.26
C ALA A 55 16.35 4.60 -6.26
N SER A 56 16.55 4.38 -4.96
CA SER A 56 15.77 5.01 -3.89
C SER A 56 16.14 6.48 -3.64
N GLN A 57 17.42 6.85 -3.79
CA GLN A 57 17.87 8.23 -3.61
C GLN A 57 17.37 9.17 -4.72
N ASN A 58 17.23 8.68 -5.95
CA ASN A 58 16.70 9.46 -7.08
C ASN A 58 15.21 9.80 -6.93
N ILE A 59 14.51 9.22 -5.94
CA ILE A 59 13.10 9.50 -5.68
C ILE A 59 12.97 10.79 -4.87
N THR A 60 12.23 11.74 -5.42
CA THR A 60 11.85 13.00 -4.79
C THR A 60 10.51 12.84 -4.08
N VAL A 61 10.44 13.34 -2.85
CA VAL A 61 9.22 13.29 -2.03
C VAL A 61 9.03 14.64 -1.39
N LEU A 62 7.84 15.21 -1.57
CA LEU A 62 7.39 16.41 -0.87
C LEU A 62 6.24 16.02 0.06
N GLU A 63 6.45 16.16 1.36
CA GLU A 63 5.43 15.94 2.38
C GLU A 63 5.07 17.27 3.05
N ARG A 64 3.77 17.50 3.27
CA ARG A 64 3.25 18.66 3.99
C ARG A 64 2.10 18.26 4.91
N ASP A 65 2.20 18.62 6.17
CA ASP A 65 1.11 18.48 7.15
C ASP A 65 0.09 19.60 6.94
N TYR A 66 -1.20 19.26 6.94
CA TYR A 66 -2.30 20.22 6.84
C TYR A 66 -3.34 20.02 7.94
N THR A 67 -2.98 19.33 9.03
CA THR A 67 -3.88 19.01 10.16
C THR A 67 -4.40 20.27 10.87
N GLY A 68 -3.66 21.39 10.81
CA GLY A 68 -4.07 22.64 11.45
C GLY A 68 -3.93 22.62 12.97
N VAL A 69 -2.83 22.07 13.49
CA VAL A 69 -2.52 22.09 14.94
C VAL A 69 -1.83 23.39 15.36
N GLU A 70 -1.02 23.96 14.48
CA GLU A 70 -0.31 25.21 14.72
C GLU A 70 -1.20 26.40 14.34
N THR A 71 -1.27 27.42 15.19
CA THR A 71 -2.08 28.63 14.96
C THR A 71 -1.65 29.44 13.74
N VAL A 72 -0.42 29.26 13.27
CA VAL A 72 0.14 29.90 12.08
C VAL A 72 -0.39 29.28 10.78
N SER A 73 -0.85 28.03 10.83
CA SER A 73 -1.38 27.34 9.65
C SER A 73 -2.75 27.87 9.26
N ASP A 74 -2.98 28.14 7.98
CA ASP A 74 -4.31 28.52 7.48
C ASP A 74 -5.37 27.45 7.76
N CYS A 75 -4.97 26.17 7.86
CA CYS A 75 -5.87 25.06 8.20
C CYS A 75 -6.26 25.01 9.68
N TYR A 76 -5.65 25.82 10.55
CA TYR A 76 -6.02 25.91 11.97
C TYR A 76 -7.48 26.32 12.15
N LYS A 77 -8.00 27.22 11.31
CA LYS A 77 -9.41 27.64 11.36
C LYS A 77 -10.38 26.46 11.09
N CYS A 78 -9.94 25.46 10.34
CA CYS A 78 -10.71 24.25 10.02
C CYS A 78 -10.57 23.15 11.07
N SER A 79 -9.71 23.31 12.07
CA SER A 79 -9.55 22.36 13.17
C SER A 79 -10.76 22.35 14.11
N ASN A 80 -11.52 23.46 14.16
CA ASN A 80 -12.68 23.61 15.01
C ASN A 80 -13.89 22.88 14.38
N PRO A 81 -14.49 21.89 15.08
CA PRO A 81 -15.65 21.15 14.57
C PRO A 81 -16.89 21.99 14.24
N SER A 82 -16.95 23.22 14.77
CA SER A 82 -18.07 24.13 14.57
C SER A 82 -18.14 24.70 13.14
N VAL A 83 -17.02 24.73 12.43
CA VAL A 83 -16.94 25.31 11.08
C VAL A 83 -17.26 24.24 10.04
N LYS A 84 -18.47 24.28 9.49
CA LYS A 84 -18.88 23.41 8.38
C LYS A 84 -18.36 23.93 7.05
N ASN A 85 -18.01 23.02 6.14
CA ASN A 85 -17.52 23.34 4.78
C ASN A 85 -16.27 24.25 4.79
N CYS A 86 -15.33 23.98 5.68
CA CYS A 86 -14.11 24.78 5.78
C CYS A 86 -13.14 24.47 4.65
N THR A 87 -12.59 25.51 4.03
CA THR A 87 -11.50 25.38 3.07
C THR A 87 -10.25 26.07 3.60
N CYS A 88 -9.10 25.44 3.40
CA CYS A 88 -7.80 26.03 3.71
C CYS A 88 -6.84 25.89 2.53
N LYS A 89 -5.82 26.75 2.53
CA LYS A 89 -4.78 26.78 1.50
C LYS A 89 -3.43 26.41 2.09
N LEU A 90 -2.67 25.65 1.31
CA LEU A 90 -1.32 25.26 1.63
C LEU A 90 -0.41 25.67 0.47
N ASP A 91 0.39 26.69 0.69
CA ASP A 91 1.34 27.21 -0.29
C ASP A 91 2.71 26.53 -0.13
N PHE A 92 3.33 26.16 -1.25
CA PHE A 92 4.68 25.60 -1.27
C PHE A 92 5.39 25.91 -2.59
N SER A 93 6.72 25.92 -2.55
CA SER A 93 7.54 26.12 -3.74
C SER A 93 8.36 24.87 -4.06
N LEU A 94 8.55 24.62 -5.36
CA LEU A 94 9.43 23.61 -5.91
C LEU A 94 10.64 24.33 -6.53
N SER A 95 11.84 24.07 -6.00
CA SER A 95 13.07 24.69 -6.51
C SER A 95 13.52 24.12 -7.86
N ASN A 96 13.32 22.82 -8.06
CA ASN A 96 13.68 22.08 -9.26
C ASN A 96 12.45 21.40 -9.86
N LEU A 97 12.58 20.96 -11.10
CA LEU A 97 11.59 20.09 -11.74
C LEU A 97 11.39 18.84 -10.88
N PHE A 98 10.14 18.57 -10.50
CA PHE A 98 9.75 17.34 -9.86
C PHE A 98 9.43 16.32 -10.94
N GLU A 99 10.41 15.46 -11.24
CA GLU A 99 10.34 14.51 -12.36
C GLU A 99 9.11 13.61 -12.30
N GLY A 100 8.41 13.50 -13.43
CA GLY A 100 7.24 12.64 -13.59
C GLY A 100 7.59 11.16 -13.81
N PRO A 101 6.61 10.25 -13.70
CA PRO A 101 5.21 10.50 -13.35
C PRO A 101 5.04 10.86 -11.86
N VAL A 102 4.24 11.89 -11.58
CA VAL A 102 4.01 12.37 -10.21
C VAL A 102 2.72 11.78 -9.65
N PHE A 103 2.81 11.21 -8.46
CA PHE A 103 1.69 10.66 -7.73
C PHE A 103 1.39 11.52 -6.51
N PHE A 104 0.12 11.84 -6.32
CA PHE A 104 -0.38 12.62 -5.21
C PHE A 104 -1.14 11.71 -4.25
N TYR A 105 -0.68 11.66 -3.00
CA TYR A 105 -1.24 10.85 -1.93
C TYR A 105 -1.76 11.74 -0.81
N TYR A 106 -2.82 11.30 -0.15
CA TYR A 106 -3.10 11.73 1.21
C TYR A 106 -2.53 10.70 2.19
N GLY A 107 -2.05 11.15 3.33
CA GLY A 107 -1.58 10.32 4.42
C GLY A 107 -2.31 10.62 5.71
N LEU A 108 -2.58 9.55 6.44
CA LEU A 108 -3.17 9.58 7.77
C LEU A 108 -2.18 8.96 8.74
N SER A 109 -2.07 9.57 9.90
CA SER A 109 -1.25 9.10 11.00
C SER A 109 -2.09 8.81 12.22
N ASN A 110 -1.62 7.85 13.03
CA ASN A 110 -2.34 7.34 14.20
C ASN A 110 -3.76 6.85 13.85
N TYR A 111 -3.90 6.15 12.71
CA TYR A 111 -5.19 5.62 12.23
C TYR A 111 -5.11 4.10 11.99
N PHE A 112 -5.72 3.31 12.86
CA PHE A 112 -5.53 1.85 12.93
C PHE A 112 -6.44 1.04 11.99
N GLN A 113 -6.19 1.09 10.67
CA GLN A 113 -6.93 0.24 9.70
C GLN A 113 -6.69 -1.27 9.91
N SER A 114 -5.59 -1.64 10.57
CA SER A 114 -5.22 -3.03 10.86
C SER A 114 -5.92 -3.62 12.09
N GLN A 115 -6.68 -2.82 12.86
CA GLN A 115 -7.46 -3.35 13.98
C GLN A 115 -8.47 -4.39 13.49
N ARG A 116 -8.50 -5.57 14.14
CA ARG A 116 -9.28 -6.74 13.69
C ARG A 116 -10.76 -6.42 13.44
N ALA A 117 -11.43 -5.82 14.42
CA ALA A 117 -12.85 -5.50 14.33
C ALA A 117 -13.13 -4.49 13.20
N TYR A 118 -12.33 -3.42 13.11
CA TYR A 118 -12.45 -2.42 12.05
C TYR A 118 -12.26 -3.04 10.67
N GLY A 119 -11.21 -3.84 10.49
CA GLY A 119 -10.87 -4.40 9.20
C GLY A 119 -11.74 -5.57 8.74
N ALA A 120 -12.40 -6.26 9.66
CA ALA A 120 -13.39 -7.30 9.37
C ALA A 120 -14.80 -6.73 9.14
N SER A 121 -15.07 -5.48 9.56
CA SER A 121 -16.38 -4.83 9.48
C SER A 121 -16.68 -4.34 8.06
N LYS A 122 -17.06 -5.29 7.19
CA LYS A 122 -17.53 -5.11 5.81
C LYS A 122 -18.30 -6.36 5.34
N ASP A 123 -19.11 -6.23 4.30
CA ASP A 123 -19.81 -7.34 3.66
C ASP A 123 -19.32 -7.49 2.22
N GLU A 124 -18.65 -8.61 1.94
CA GLU A 124 -18.04 -8.86 0.62
C GLU A 124 -19.09 -9.13 -0.46
N TYR A 125 -20.20 -9.76 -0.12
CA TYR A 125 -21.27 -10.05 -1.08
C TYR A 125 -22.01 -8.77 -1.47
N GLN A 126 -22.28 -7.91 -0.48
CA GLN A 126 -22.81 -6.57 -0.75
C GLN A 126 -21.89 -5.77 -1.68
N LEU A 127 -20.58 -5.75 -1.41
CA LEU A 127 -19.59 -5.04 -2.22
C LEU A 127 -19.37 -5.66 -3.62
N SER A 128 -19.78 -6.92 -3.80
CA SER A 128 -19.82 -7.60 -5.10
C SER A 128 -21.12 -7.35 -5.89
N GLY A 129 -22.04 -6.55 -5.36
CA GLY A 129 -23.28 -6.16 -6.03
C GLY A 129 -24.45 -7.13 -5.85
N ASP A 130 -24.38 -8.05 -4.89
CA ASP A 130 -25.47 -8.97 -4.58
C ASP A 130 -26.60 -8.25 -3.82
N LEU A 131 -27.78 -8.21 -4.41
CA LEU A 131 -28.95 -7.48 -3.90
C LEU A 131 -29.59 -8.13 -2.68
N ASP A 132 -29.35 -9.41 -2.41
CA ASP A 132 -29.88 -10.06 -1.21
C ASP A 132 -29.19 -9.49 0.05
N TYR A 133 -27.88 -9.24 -0.05
CA TYR A 133 -27.07 -8.61 1.02
C TYR A 133 -27.27 -7.09 1.13
N PHE A 134 -28.04 -6.47 0.23
CA PHE A 134 -28.51 -5.09 0.42
C PHE A 134 -29.68 -5.03 1.40
N LYS A 135 -30.50 -6.09 1.47
CA LYS A 135 -31.65 -6.18 2.38
C LYS A 135 -31.26 -6.73 3.74
N THR A 136 -30.40 -7.76 3.74
CA THR A 136 -29.92 -8.42 4.96
C THR A 136 -28.39 -8.45 4.99
N PRO A 137 -27.74 -7.36 5.45
CA PRO A 137 -26.29 -7.31 5.56
C PRO A 137 -25.72 -8.32 6.57
N ASN A 138 -24.52 -8.83 6.31
CA ASN A 138 -23.84 -9.82 7.15
C ASN A 138 -23.56 -9.30 8.58
N SER A 139 -23.65 -10.19 9.58
CA SER A 139 -23.33 -9.94 11.00
C SER A 139 -21.94 -9.34 11.25
N ALA A 140 -20.99 -9.53 10.32
CA ALA A 140 -19.66 -8.93 10.37
C ALA A 140 -19.65 -7.39 10.30
N CYS A 141 -20.65 -6.77 9.65
CA CYS A 141 -20.74 -5.31 9.50
C CYS A 141 -21.12 -4.55 10.78
N SER A 142 -21.37 -5.24 11.90
CA SER A 142 -21.78 -4.61 13.16
C SER A 142 -20.76 -3.56 13.62
N PRO A 143 -21.20 -2.40 14.14
CA PRO A 143 -22.60 -1.98 14.36
C PRO A 143 -23.28 -1.31 13.15
N TYR A 144 -22.57 -1.13 12.03
CA TYR A 144 -23.04 -0.34 10.87
C TYR A 144 -23.78 -1.18 9.83
N GLN A 145 -24.67 -2.07 10.28
CA GLN A 145 -25.53 -2.87 9.41
C GLN A 145 -26.83 -2.17 9.10
N TYR A 146 -27.41 -1.55 10.13
CA TYR A 146 -28.71 -0.89 10.08
C TYR A 146 -28.59 0.50 10.70
N ASP A 147 -29.43 1.43 10.24
CA ASP A 147 -29.58 2.73 10.90
C ASP A 147 -30.46 2.61 12.17
N ALA A 148 -30.70 3.75 12.83
CA ALA A 148 -31.56 3.82 14.01
C ALA A 148 -33.03 3.42 13.73
N ASN A 149 -33.47 3.44 12.47
CA ASN A 149 -34.82 3.07 12.03
C ASN A 149 -34.88 1.63 11.48
N ASN A 150 -33.81 0.85 11.67
CA ASN A 150 -33.69 -0.53 11.19
C ASN A 150 -33.68 -0.68 9.65
N ASN A 151 -33.29 0.36 8.91
CA ASN A 151 -33.04 0.29 7.46
C ASN A 151 -31.62 -0.20 7.20
N PRO A 152 -31.40 -1.10 6.23
CA PRO A 152 -30.06 -1.61 5.93
C PRO A 152 -29.15 -0.54 5.33
N ILE A 153 -27.93 -0.45 5.86
CA ILE A 153 -26.89 0.48 5.41
C ILE A 153 -26.13 -0.13 4.23
N VAL A 154 -25.95 0.66 3.17
CA VAL A 154 -25.19 0.26 1.99
C VAL A 154 -24.24 1.39 1.53
N PRO A 155 -22.91 1.17 1.53
CA PRO A 155 -22.19 -0.01 1.99
C PRO A 155 -22.12 -0.11 3.52
N CYS A 156 -22.31 -1.30 4.09
CA CYS A 156 -22.24 -1.52 5.53
C CYS A 156 -20.80 -1.60 6.06
N GLY A 157 -20.66 -1.40 7.36
CA GLY A 157 -19.42 -1.66 8.08
C GLY A 157 -18.55 -0.43 8.37
N SER A 158 -17.71 -0.57 9.39
CA SER A 158 -16.86 0.51 9.93
C SER A 158 -15.85 1.02 8.91
N LEU A 159 -15.33 0.11 8.07
CA LEU A 159 -14.36 0.42 7.04
C LEU A 159 -14.95 1.39 6.02
N ALA A 160 -16.12 1.08 5.47
CA ALA A 160 -16.76 1.94 4.48
C ALA A 160 -17.28 3.24 5.10
N ASN A 161 -17.92 3.17 6.28
CA ASN A 161 -18.49 4.35 6.94
C ASN A 161 -17.44 5.45 7.20
N SER A 162 -16.21 5.07 7.52
CA SER A 162 -15.11 6.02 7.82
C SER A 162 -14.31 6.48 6.59
N MET A 163 -14.87 6.38 5.39
CA MET A 163 -14.23 6.80 4.13
C MET A 163 -13.70 8.23 4.19
N PHE A 164 -12.46 8.41 3.76
CA PHE A 164 -11.80 9.70 3.66
C PHE A 164 -12.53 10.62 2.66
N ASN A 165 -12.82 11.86 3.06
CA ASN A 165 -13.70 12.77 2.32
C ASN A 165 -13.17 14.21 2.18
N ASP A 166 -11.89 14.48 2.46
CA ASP A 166 -11.28 15.74 2.05
C ASP A 166 -11.12 15.77 0.53
N THR A 167 -11.23 16.96 -0.06
CA THR A 167 -11.01 17.15 -1.49
C THR A 167 -9.90 18.15 -1.75
N PHE A 168 -9.17 17.95 -2.85
CA PHE A 168 -7.95 18.67 -3.15
C PHE A 168 -8.02 19.29 -4.54
N LYS A 169 -7.58 20.54 -4.67
CA LYS A 169 -7.33 21.22 -5.94
C LYS A 169 -5.95 21.86 -5.92
N LEU A 170 -5.10 21.48 -6.86
CA LEU A 170 -3.74 22.00 -6.96
C LEU A 170 -3.66 23.08 -8.04
N TYR A 171 -3.08 24.22 -7.68
CA TYR A 171 -2.86 25.34 -8.58
C TYR A 171 -1.37 25.63 -8.70
N GLN A 172 -0.88 25.82 -9.93
CA GLN A 172 0.42 26.39 -10.22
C GLN A 172 0.27 27.91 -10.40
N MET A 173 1.08 28.69 -9.69
CA MET A 173 1.12 30.15 -9.86
C MET A 173 2.04 30.50 -11.03
N VAL A 174 1.49 31.00 -12.13
CA VAL A 174 2.24 31.42 -13.33
C VAL A 174 1.89 32.88 -13.63
N ASN A 175 2.89 33.78 -13.58
CA ASN A 175 2.73 35.22 -13.87
C ASN A 175 1.56 35.88 -13.12
N GLY A 176 1.37 35.54 -11.84
CA GLY A 176 0.29 36.07 -11.00
C GLY A 176 -1.09 35.43 -11.23
N THR A 177 -1.20 34.45 -12.13
CA THR A 177 -2.44 33.71 -12.41
C THR A 177 -2.35 32.28 -11.88
N ASN A 178 -3.44 31.78 -11.26
CA ASN A 178 -3.52 30.41 -10.78
C ASN A 178 -4.00 29.47 -11.89
N LYS A 179 -3.08 28.66 -12.42
CA LYS A 179 -3.37 27.61 -13.39
C LYS A 179 -3.69 26.31 -12.66
N LEU A 180 -4.85 25.72 -12.94
CA LEU A 180 -5.24 24.44 -12.34
C LEU A 180 -4.36 23.30 -12.89
N VAL A 181 -3.84 22.45 -12.00
CA VAL A 181 -3.15 21.22 -12.36
C VAL A 181 -4.19 20.11 -12.54
N PRO A 182 -4.29 19.46 -13.71
CA PRO A 182 -5.24 18.39 -13.94
C PRO A 182 -4.87 17.17 -13.09
N PHE A 183 -5.85 16.67 -12.34
CA PHE A 183 -5.74 15.47 -11.54
C PHE A 183 -6.42 14.32 -12.25
N ASP A 184 -5.65 13.29 -12.58
CA ASP A 184 -6.17 12.04 -13.13
C ASP A 184 -6.57 11.10 -11.97
N GLY A 185 -7.87 10.79 -11.89
CA GLY A 185 -8.45 9.84 -10.94
C GLY A 185 -8.59 8.42 -11.48
N LYS A 186 -8.21 8.17 -12.74
CA LYS A 186 -8.32 6.87 -13.38
C LYS A 186 -7.08 6.02 -13.10
N GLY A 187 -7.31 4.71 -12.91
CA GLY A 187 -6.23 3.74 -12.70
C GLY A 187 -5.44 3.94 -11.40
N ILE A 188 -6.07 4.48 -10.35
CA ILE A 188 -5.46 4.61 -9.01
C ILE A 188 -5.69 3.36 -8.15
N ALA A 189 -6.78 2.63 -8.40
CA ALA A 189 -7.07 1.35 -7.76
C ALA A 189 -6.42 0.19 -8.53
N TRP A 190 -6.25 -0.94 -7.83
CA TRP A 190 -5.72 -2.15 -8.44
C TRP A 190 -6.71 -2.73 -9.45
N TRP A 191 -6.18 -3.26 -10.55
CA TRP A 191 -6.99 -3.84 -11.62
C TRP A 191 -7.92 -4.96 -11.10
N THR A 192 -7.47 -5.79 -10.16
CA THR A 192 -8.29 -6.86 -9.57
C THR A 192 -9.39 -6.32 -8.66
N ASP A 193 -9.15 -5.22 -7.94
CA ASP A 193 -10.19 -4.58 -7.13
C ASP A 193 -11.29 -4.00 -8.05
N TYR A 194 -10.89 -3.31 -9.12
CA TYR A 194 -11.82 -2.66 -10.05
C TYR A 194 -12.59 -3.63 -10.95
N ASN A 195 -11.95 -4.68 -11.50
CA ASN A 195 -12.57 -5.53 -12.52
C ASN A 195 -13.15 -6.84 -11.97
N ILE A 196 -12.68 -7.32 -10.82
CA ILE A 196 -13.06 -8.65 -10.32
C ILE A 196 -13.82 -8.53 -9.01
N LYS A 197 -13.22 -7.90 -8.00
CA LYS A 197 -13.65 -8.01 -6.60
C LYS A 197 -14.88 -7.17 -6.27
N TYR A 198 -14.91 -5.92 -6.71
CA TYR A 198 -16.03 -5.00 -6.45
C TYR A 198 -16.86 -4.83 -7.71
N ARG A 199 -18.17 -4.83 -7.58
CA ARG A 199 -19.08 -4.70 -8.73
C ARG A 199 -20.35 -3.95 -8.32
N ASN A 200 -20.87 -3.18 -9.26
CA ASN A 200 -22.20 -2.62 -9.12
C ASN A 200 -23.25 -3.69 -9.47
N PRO A 201 -24.44 -3.64 -8.85
CA PRO A 201 -25.56 -4.48 -9.25
C PRO A 201 -25.99 -4.18 -10.69
N SER A 202 -26.57 -5.17 -11.36
CA SER A 202 -27.00 -5.07 -12.78
C SER A 202 -28.21 -4.16 -13.03
N VAL A 203 -28.77 -3.52 -12.00
CA VAL A 203 -29.97 -2.69 -12.09
C VAL A 203 -29.64 -1.31 -12.63
N THR A 204 -30.39 -0.85 -13.62
CA THR A 204 -30.26 0.47 -14.24
C THR A 204 -31.57 1.26 -14.15
N PRO A 205 -31.55 2.56 -13.78
CA PRO A 205 -30.44 3.33 -13.20
C PRO A 205 -29.93 2.75 -11.87
N LEU A 206 -28.63 2.92 -11.58
CA LEU A 206 -27.96 2.36 -10.40
C LEU A 206 -28.69 2.73 -9.09
N LYS A 207 -29.25 3.93 -9.00
CA LYS A 207 -30.03 4.42 -7.86
C LYS A 207 -31.17 3.47 -7.45
N ASN A 208 -31.81 2.80 -8.41
CA ASN A 208 -32.92 1.89 -8.13
C ASN A 208 -32.49 0.65 -7.35
N ALA A 209 -31.22 0.23 -7.47
CA ALA A 209 -30.67 -0.87 -6.69
C ALA A 209 -30.62 -0.59 -5.19
N PHE A 210 -30.59 0.69 -4.80
CA PHE A 210 -30.47 1.16 -3.42
C PHE A 210 -31.83 1.56 -2.84
N ASN A 211 -32.94 1.16 -3.47
CA ASN A 211 -34.27 1.45 -2.92
C ASN A 211 -34.50 0.67 -1.62
N GLY A 212 -34.97 1.34 -0.58
CA GLY A 212 -35.13 0.74 0.75
C GLY A 212 -33.82 0.59 1.53
N THR A 213 -32.71 1.16 1.06
CA THR A 213 -31.43 1.19 1.79
C THR A 213 -31.03 2.62 2.14
N VAL A 214 -30.10 2.75 3.08
CA VAL A 214 -29.60 4.05 3.55
C VAL A 214 -28.09 4.15 3.39
N LYS A 215 -27.60 5.37 3.15
CA LYS A 215 -26.16 5.63 3.08
C LYS A 215 -25.51 5.47 4.47
N PRO A 216 -24.20 5.23 4.54
CA PRO A 216 -23.49 5.22 5.81
C PRO A 216 -23.65 6.56 6.58
N PRO A 217 -23.70 6.53 7.92
CA PRO A 217 -23.93 7.72 8.73
C PRO A 217 -23.00 8.89 8.43
N PHE A 218 -21.70 8.65 8.22
CA PHE A 218 -20.70 9.71 7.98
C PHE A 218 -20.52 10.09 6.51
N TRP A 219 -21.26 9.47 5.61
CA TRP A 219 -21.20 9.82 4.19
C TRP A 219 -22.05 11.05 3.91
N SER A 220 -21.54 12.00 3.13
CA SER A 220 -22.34 13.15 2.67
C SER A 220 -23.30 12.78 1.55
N LYS A 221 -22.90 11.81 0.71
CA LYS A 221 -23.64 11.34 -0.48
C LYS A 221 -23.72 9.81 -0.47
N PRO A 222 -24.75 9.19 -1.08
CA PRO A 222 -24.82 7.74 -1.22
C PRO A 222 -23.81 7.20 -2.25
N ALA A 223 -23.58 5.88 -2.24
CA ALA A 223 -22.60 5.23 -3.13
C ALA A 223 -22.84 5.48 -4.63
N TYR A 224 -24.11 5.55 -5.05
CA TYR A 224 -24.49 5.79 -6.44
C TYR A 224 -24.36 7.27 -6.88
N GLU A 225 -23.89 8.16 -6.00
CA GLU A 225 -23.62 9.58 -6.29
C GLU A 225 -22.16 9.97 -5.96
N LEU A 226 -21.25 8.99 -5.86
CA LEU A 226 -19.83 9.25 -5.63
C LEU A 226 -19.18 9.96 -6.83
N ASP A 227 -19.54 9.56 -8.05
CA ASP A 227 -19.14 10.24 -9.28
C ASP A 227 -20.30 10.27 -10.28
N THR A 228 -20.95 11.42 -10.42
CA THR A 228 -22.06 11.58 -11.37
C THR A 228 -21.59 11.94 -12.78
N SER A 229 -20.30 12.24 -12.95
CA SER A 229 -19.74 12.67 -14.24
C SER A 229 -19.30 11.49 -15.10
N ASP A 230 -18.78 10.44 -14.47
CA ASP A 230 -18.30 9.22 -15.13
C ASP A 230 -18.99 7.97 -14.55
N PRO A 231 -19.94 7.35 -15.29
CA PRO A 231 -20.61 6.13 -14.85
C PRO A 231 -19.65 4.96 -14.57
N SER A 232 -18.48 4.92 -15.21
CA SER A 232 -17.48 3.87 -14.98
C SER A 232 -16.77 4.01 -13.63
N ASN A 233 -16.79 5.21 -13.03
CA ASN A 233 -16.17 5.52 -11.75
C ASN A 233 -17.19 5.75 -10.62
N ASN A 234 -18.40 5.20 -10.74
CA ASN A 234 -19.48 5.42 -9.78
C ASN A 234 -19.89 4.14 -9.03
N GLY A 235 -20.53 4.27 -7.87
CA GLY A 235 -20.93 3.12 -7.05
C GLY A 235 -19.74 2.44 -6.36
N PHE A 236 -19.77 1.12 -6.25
CA PHE A 236 -18.72 0.34 -5.59
C PHE A 236 -17.43 0.21 -6.41
N VAL A 237 -17.46 0.56 -7.70
CA VAL A 237 -16.27 0.59 -8.56
C VAL A 237 -15.59 1.96 -8.57
N ASN A 238 -16.09 2.93 -7.80
CA ASN A 238 -15.45 4.23 -7.64
C ASN A 238 -14.01 4.07 -7.12
N GLN A 239 -13.05 4.63 -7.85
CA GLN A 239 -11.63 4.42 -7.64
C GLN A 239 -11.17 4.90 -6.24
N ASP A 240 -11.67 6.04 -5.76
CA ASP A 240 -11.36 6.54 -4.42
C ASP A 240 -11.89 5.61 -3.32
N PHE A 241 -13.10 5.10 -3.49
CA PHE A 241 -13.68 4.10 -2.60
C PHE A 241 -12.85 2.82 -2.58
N LEU A 242 -12.44 2.31 -3.74
CA LEU A 242 -11.60 1.11 -3.83
C LEU A 242 -10.25 1.28 -3.13
N VAL A 243 -9.58 2.41 -3.34
CA VAL A 243 -8.31 2.74 -2.66
C VAL A 243 -8.52 2.81 -1.15
N TRP A 244 -9.64 3.37 -0.68
CA TRP A 244 -9.95 3.41 0.75
C TRP A 244 -10.17 2.00 1.34
N MET A 245 -11.00 1.19 0.68
CA MET A 245 -11.37 -0.16 1.14
C MET A 245 -10.19 -1.13 1.20
N ARG A 246 -9.09 -0.85 0.49
CA ARG A 246 -7.83 -1.58 0.66
C ARG A 246 -7.13 -1.16 1.96
N ARG A 247 -7.25 -1.98 3.00
CA ARG A 247 -6.68 -1.71 4.33
C ARG A 247 -5.17 -1.50 4.30
N ALA A 248 -4.71 -0.50 5.05
CA ALA A 248 -3.31 -0.34 5.40
C ALA A 248 -2.89 -1.28 6.54
N ALA A 249 -1.64 -1.73 6.52
CA ALA A 249 -1.08 -2.61 7.55
C ALA A 249 -0.61 -1.84 8.80
N LEU A 250 -0.19 -0.59 8.62
CA LEU A 250 0.39 0.28 9.65
C LEU A 250 -0.56 1.43 9.99
N PRO A 251 -0.46 2.01 11.20
CA PRO A 251 -1.29 3.15 11.61
C PRO A 251 -0.94 4.46 10.88
N ASP A 252 0.31 4.57 10.41
CA ASP A 252 0.76 5.62 9.52
C ASP A 252 0.78 5.07 8.11
N PHE A 253 -0.06 5.62 7.23
CA PHE A 253 -0.16 5.17 5.86
C PHE A 253 -0.46 6.32 4.92
N ARG A 254 -0.22 6.06 3.63
CA ARG A 254 -0.61 6.94 2.53
C ARG A 254 -1.44 6.16 1.52
N LYS A 255 -2.41 6.83 0.92
CA LYS A 255 -3.31 6.28 -0.10
C LYS A 255 -3.25 7.18 -1.33
N LEU A 256 -3.21 6.55 -2.50
CA LEU A 256 -3.11 7.27 -3.76
C LEU A 256 -4.41 8.03 -3.99
N TYR A 257 -4.31 9.35 -4.15
CA TYR A 257 -5.46 10.17 -4.52
C TYR A 257 -5.50 10.32 -6.03
N ARG A 258 -4.47 10.92 -6.64
CA ARG A 258 -4.48 11.26 -8.06
C ARG A 258 -3.11 11.07 -8.69
N ARG A 259 -3.11 10.92 -10.01
CA ARG A 259 -1.92 10.93 -10.86
C ARG A 259 -1.85 12.26 -11.58
N ILE A 260 -0.64 12.77 -11.77
CA ILE A 260 -0.38 14.02 -12.50
C ILE A 260 0.51 13.63 -13.68
N THR A 261 -0.12 13.36 -14.81
CA THR A 261 0.54 12.87 -16.03
C THR A 261 -0.02 13.51 -17.31
N GLU A 262 -0.93 14.47 -17.19
CA GLU A 262 -1.65 15.06 -18.33
C GLU A 262 -1.18 16.47 -18.66
N GLY A 263 -1.27 16.82 -19.95
CA GLY A 263 -1.00 18.17 -20.46
C GLY A 263 0.43 18.63 -20.18
N ASP A 264 0.57 19.88 -19.73
CA ASP A 264 1.86 20.52 -19.46
C ASP A 264 2.63 19.90 -18.27
N TYR A 265 2.01 18.93 -17.58
CA TYR A 265 2.60 18.24 -16.43
C TYR A 265 2.94 16.77 -16.73
N ALA A 266 2.93 16.37 -18.01
CA ALA A 266 3.27 15.00 -18.42
C ALA A 266 4.70 14.58 -18.03
N SER A 267 5.65 15.51 -18.09
CA SER A 267 7.04 15.30 -17.66
C SER A 267 7.27 15.53 -16.16
N GLY A 268 6.24 15.94 -15.42
CA GLY A 268 6.32 16.23 -13.99
C GLY A 268 5.82 17.63 -13.61
N LEU A 269 6.07 18.04 -12.37
CA LEU A 269 5.71 19.38 -11.90
C LEU A 269 6.92 20.33 -12.07
N PRO A 270 6.85 21.34 -12.95
CA PRO A 270 7.94 22.29 -13.12
C PRO A 270 8.27 23.06 -11.83
N ALA A 271 9.48 23.61 -11.76
CA ALA A 271 9.87 24.49 -10.67
C ALA A 271 8.94 25.72 -10.62
N GLY A 272 8.55 26.14 -9.41
CA GLY A 272 7.64 27.27 -9.23
C GLY A 272 6.85 27.20 -7.93
N ASN A 273 5.94 28.16 -7.77
CA ASN A 273 5.06 28.25 -6.61
C ASN A 273 3.73 27.55 -6.89
N TYR A 274 3.27 26.80 -5.89
CA TYR A 274 2.04 26.04 -5.93
C TYR A 274 1.19 26.37 -4.72
N SER A 275 -0.12 26.36 -4.93
CA SER A 275 -1.15 26.48 -3.88
C SER A 275 -2.04 25.26 -3.94
N LEU A 276 -2.14 24.53 -2.84
CA LEU A 276 -3.10 23.45 -2.68
C LEU A 276 -4.30 23.96 -1.89
N GLU A 277 -5.47 23.96 -2.53
CA GLU A 277 -6.75 24.23 -1.88
C GLU A 277 -7.33 22.91 -1.36
N ILE A 278 -7.69 22.88 -0.08
CA ILE A 278 -8.17 21.70 0.63
C ILE A 278 -9.55 21.98 1.19
N ALA A 279 -10.54 21.18 0.82
CA ALA A 279 -11.81 21.14 1.53
C ALA A 279 -11.67 20.19 2.73
N TYR A 280 -11.68 20.76 3.93
CA TYR A 280 -11.36 20.07 5.18
C TYR A 280 -12.64 19.51 5.80
N ASN A 281 -12.91 18.23 5.54
CA ASN A 281 -14.12 17.52 5.97
C ASN A 281 -13.83 16.36 6.94
N TYR A 282 -12.59 15.84 6.97
CA TYR A 282 -12.21 14.64 7.71
C TYR A 282 -11.53 15.00 9.05
N PRO A 283 -12.21 14.83 10.20
CA PRO A 283 -11.64 15.17 11.51
C PRO A 283 -10.70 14.09 12.01
N VAL A 284 -9.50 14.49 12.45
CA VAL A 284 -8.49 13.55 13.01
C VAL A 284 -8.02 13.90 14.42
N LEU A 285 -8.26 15.14 14.87
CA LEU A 285 -7.73 15.65 16.12
C LEU A 285 -8.31 14.94 17.36
N SER A 286 -9.55 14.45 17.27
CA SER A 286 -10.24 13.77 18.38
C SER A 286 -9.54 12.50 18.86
N PHE A 287 -8.76 11.85 17.99
CA PHE A 287 -7.96 10.67 18.32
C PHE A 287 -6.45 10.92 18.22
N GLY A 288 -6.03 12.19 18.15
CA GLY A 288 -4.62 12.55 18.02
C GLY A 288 -4.00 12.16 16.68
N GLY A 289 -4.79 12.06 15.62
CA GLY A 289 -4.32 11.79 14.27
C GLY A 289 -3.72 13.03 13.59
N ARG A 290 -2.95 12.77 12.52
CA ARG A 290 -2.42 13.82 11.62
C ARG A 290 -2.82 13.54 10.19
N LYS A 291 -2.96 14.61 9.42
CA LYS A 291 -3.21 14.56 7.98
C LYS A 291 -2.07 15.22 7.23
N LYS A 292 -1.61 14.53 6.20
CA LYS A 292 -0.54 15.01 5.34
C LYS A 292 -0.87 14.78 3.88
N VAL A 293 -0.33 15.63 3.04
CA VAL A 293 -0.31 15.42 1.60
C VAL A 293 1.12 15.08 1.18
N VAL A 294 1.24 14.16 0.24
CA VAL A 294 2.53 13.67 -0.24
C VAL A 294 2.53 13.66 -1.75
N PHE A 295 3.47 14.39 -2.35
CA PHE A 295 3.83 14.25 -3.76
C PHE A 295 5.07 13.39 -3.85
N SER A 296 5.05 12.36 -4.70
CA SER A 296 6.17 11.44 -4.87
C SER A 296 6.23 10.99 -6.32
N ASN A 297 7.44 10.91 -6.87
CA ASN A 297 7.67 10.06 -8.03
C ASN A 297 7.88 8.61 -7.53
N VAL A 298 7.90 7.66 -8.45
CA VAL A 298 8.14 6.25 -8.14
C VAL A 298 9.20 5.69 -9.08
N SER A 299 10.01 4.77 -8.58
CA SER A 299 10.86 3.93 -9.41
C SER A 299 10.17 2.59 -9.67
N TRP A 300 10.84 1.71 -10.43
CA TRP A 300 10.40 0.33 -10.63
C TRP A 300 10.25 -0.48 -9.32
N MET A 301 10.93 -0.06 -8.24
CA MET A 301 10.84 -0.67 -6.91
C MET A 301 9.74 -0.01 -6.04
N GLY A 302 9.05 1.01 -6.55
CA GLY A 302 8.04 1.76 -5.84
C GLY A 302 8.56 3.09 -5.30
N GLY A 303 8.09 3.49 -4.11
CA GLY A 303 8.43 4.78 -3.50
C GLY A 303 9.79 4.81 -2.80
N LYS A 304 10.14 5.99 -2.28
CA LYS A 304 11.38 6.22 -1.53
C LYS A 304 11.44 5.33 -0.29
N ASN A 305 12.34 4.36 -0.30
CA ASN A 305 12.63 3.52 0.85
C ASN A 305 14.09 3.01 0.76
N GLN A 306 14.94 3.43 1.68
CA GLN A 306 16.36 3.07 1.68
C GLN A 306 16.63 1.76 2.43
N PHE A 307 15.66 1.26 3.20
CA PHE A 307 15.84 0.09 4.08
C PHE A 307 16.31 -1.14 3.30
N LEU A 308 15.69 -1.46 2.17
CA LEU A 308 16.04 -2.65 1.41
C LEU A 308 17.48 -2.57 0.89
N GLY A 309 17.89 -1.44 0.32
CA GLY A 309 19.28 -1.23 -0.12
C GLY A 309 20.28 -1.35 1.03
N ILE A 310 20.00 -0.72 2.17
CA ILE A 310 20.85 -0.80 3.37
C ILE A 310 20.93 -2.25 3.90
N ALA A 311 19.81 -2.98 3.94
CA ALA A 311 19.77 -4.36 4.40
C ALA A 311 20.66 -5.28 3.53
N TYR A 312 20.57 -5.15 2.21
CA TYR A 312 21.43 -5.88 1.27
C TYR A 312 22.91 -5.53 1.44
N LEU A 313 23.23 -4.25 1.63
CA LEU A 313 24.62 -3.82 1.89
C LEU A 313 25.15 -4.41 3.20
N VAL A 314 24.39 -4.33 4.29
CA VAL A 314 24.79 -4.85 5.61
C VAL A 314 24.99 -6.37 5.56
N VAL A 315 24.01 -7.12 5.04
CA VAL A 315 24.11 -8.58 4.94
C VAL A 315 25.24 -8.99 3.99
N GLY A 316 25.39 -8.30 2.86
CA GLY A 316 26.47 -8.55 1.91
C GLY A 316 27.86 -8.32 2.52
N SER A 317 28.05 -7.20 3.24
CA SER A 317 29.28 -6.92 3.98
C SER A 317 29.56 -7.95 5.08
N LEU A 318 28.53 -8.37 5.84
CA LEU A 318 28.67 -9.42 6.83
C LEU A 318 29.09 -10.75 6.20
N CYS A 319 28.56 -11.13 5.04
CA CYS A 319 28.97 -12.33 4.32
C CYS A 319 30.45 -12.29 3.91
N VAL A 320 30.95 -11.15 3.42
CA VAL A 320 32.37 -10.99 3.06
C VAL A 320 33.26 -11.05 4.30
N VAL A 321 32.88 -10.39 5.39
CA VAL A 321 33.62 -10.44 6.66
C VAL A 321 33.67 -11.85 7.22
N MET A 322 32.54 -12.56 7.24
CA MET A 322 32.48 -13.95 7.69
C MET A 322 33.32 -14.86 6.81
N SER A 323 33.37 -14.63 5.50
CA SER A 323 34.24 -15.38 4.60
C SER A 323 35.73 -15.17 4.92
N MET A 324 36.15 -13.93 5.21
CA MET A 324 37.52 -13.65 5.66
C MET A 324 37.85 -14.36 6.97
N VAL A 325 36.95 -14.35 7.95
CA VAL A 325 37.13 -15.06 9.22
C VAL A 325 37.25 -16.57 8.99
N MET A 326 36.35 -17.16 8.19
CA MET A 326 36.41 -18.59 7.84
C MET A 326 37.72 -18.95 7.12
N LEU A 327 38.22 -18.07 6.24
CA LEU A 327 39.48 -18.27 5.54
C LEU A 327 40.67 -18.26 6.50
N ILE A 328 40.71 -17.32 7.46
CA ILE A 328 41.75 -17.27 8.50
C ILE A 328 41.74 -18.55 9.34
N VAL A 329 40.56 -18.97 9.79
CA VAL A 329 40.39 -20.21 10.58
C VAL A 329 40.82 -21.42 9.77
N TYR A 330 40.39 -21.52 8.51
CA TYR A 330 40.78 -22.60 7.61
C TYR A 330 42.29 -22.66 7.39
N ALA A 331 42.94 -21.52 7.18
CA ALA A 331 44.38 -21.42 7.03
C ALA A 331 45.11 -21.92 8.29
N LYS A 332 44.66 -21.50 9.48
CA LYS A 332 45.23 -21.92 10.77
C LYS A 332 45.16 -23.44 10.98
N PHE A 333 44.03 -24.07 10.66
CA PHE A 333 43.88 -25.52 10.87
C PHE A 333 44.48 -26.38 9.77
N LYS A 334 44.65 -25.85 8.55
CA LYS A 334 45.26 -26.57 7.42
C LYS A 334 46.78 -26.49 7.44
N PHE A 335 47.32 -25.36 7.87
CA PHE A 335 48.75 -25.13 8.02
C PHE A 335 49.03 -24.87 9.51
N PRO A 336 48.99 -25.91 10.37
CA PRO A 336 49.52 -25.75 11.71
C PRO A 336 50.98 -25.28 11.58
N GLU A 337 51.35 -24.22 12.31
CA GLU A 337 52.75 -23.87 12.45
C GLU A 337 53.45 -25.10 13.01
N ASP A 338 54.42 -25.64 12.26
CA ASP A 338 55.36 -26.61 12.81
C ASP A 338 56.14 -25.87 13.91
N ASP A 339 55.68 -25.99 15.15
CA ASP A 339 56.39 -25.50 16.33
C ASP A 339 57.84 -26.03 16.27
N LYS A 340 58.78 -25.11 16.09
CA LYS A 340 60.23 -25.30 16.25
C LYS A 340 60.68 -24.88 17.63
#